data_AF-A0A2D5AVY7-F1
#
_entry.id   AF-A0A2D5AVY7-F1
#
_cell.length_a   1.000
_cell.length_b   1.000
_cell.length_c   1.000
_cell.angle_alpha   90.00
_cell.angle_beta   90.00
_cell.angle_gamma   90.00
#
_symmetry.space_group_name_H-M   'P 1'
#
loop_
_entity.id
_entity.type
_entity.pdbx_description
1 polymer ?
#
loop_
_entity_poly.entity_id
_entity_poly.type
_entity_poly.pdbx_seq_one_letter_code
_entity_poly.pdbx_strand_id
1 'polypeptide(L)'
;MTEHFAMRSIDRRLLLRALGACGGLTLLSRSSQSRERSDDPQKSLVLVQLSGGNDGLSTVVPHGDDSYHRERKTTRHRASDVLTIDGYRGFHPALKRMHARMKEGGLAVIEGVGYANPNRSHFKSLDVWHTADRGGRSSGEGWVGRLCEAAFGAEALPERVVHVGSTAPYSLYSTRHPALSFALPRNYRWLENEKELARLSDVSRDAMDEPSTRRSRLDRLRRVMRDAHASSRQVRSAVASYRPKTEYPSDVFGDSLRTVAALIHSDLGTRILSVELGGFDTHVDQKNRHDRLMRTLDASLAPFLEDLEMSESGRETLVLVFSEFGRRVAENASKGTDHGCASLMLAAGSHVKGGLYGEHPSLSKLDEGDLTFTTDFRSVYATAIRSVFGIDPGRALGSDYPTLGFV
;
A
#
# COMPACT_ATOMS: atom_id res chain seq x y z
N MET A 1 -57.28 14.80 -12.98
CA MET A 1 -57.08 14.57 -11.54
C MET A 1 -55.81 13.75 -11.36
N THR A 2 -54.76 14.47 -10.98
CA THR A 2 -53.46 14.08 -10.42
C THR A 2 -53.23 12.61 -10.04
N GLU A 3 -52.31 11.95 -10.76
CA GLU A 3 -51.55 10.79 -10.26
C GLU A 3 -50.49 11.25 -9.27
N HIS A 4 -50.55 10.74 -8.05
CA HIS A 4 -49.57 11.00 -6.99
C HIS A 4 -48.28 10.20 -7.26
N PHE A 5 -47.23 10.89 -7.72
CA PHE A 5 -45.87 10.37 -7.70
C PHE A 5 -45.38 10.34 -6.24
N ALA A 6 -45.46 9.17 -5.59
CA ALA A 6 -44.93 8.98 -4.24
C ALA A 6 -43.40 9.04 -4.26
N MET A 7 -42.85 10.16 -3.77
CA MET A 7 -41.42 10.36 -3.55
C MET A 7 -40.94 9.40 -2.44
N ARG A 8 -40.52 8.18 -2.80
CA ARG A 8 -39.99 7.20 -1.85
C ARG A 8 -38.72 7.74 -1.19
N SER A 9 -38.78 7.93 0.12
CA SER A 9 -37.67 8.33 0.96
C SER A 9 -36.57 7.27 0.96
N ILE A 10 -35.31 7.72 1.05
CA ILE A 10 -34.16 6.83 1.27
C ILE A 10 -34.32 6.22 2.67
N ASP A 11 -34.58 4.92 2.76
CA ASP A 11 -34.72 4.19 4.03
C ASP A 11 -33.36 4.11 4.75
N ARG A 12 -33.35 4.33 6.07
CA ARG A 12 -32.19 4.17 6.95
C ARG A 12 -31.55 2.78 6.81
N ARG A 13 -32.35 1.75 6.53
CA ARG A 13 -31.84 0.39 6.26
C ARG A 13 -31.07 0.28 4.94
N LEU A 14 -31.51 1.01 3.91
CA LEU A 14 -30.81 1.09 2.62
C LEU A 14 -29.46 1.79 2.78
N LEU A 15 -29.42 2.87 3.57
CA LEU A 15 -28.21 3.63 3.87
C LEU A 15 -27.17 2.80 4.63
N LEU A 16 -27.60 2.03 5.63
CA LEU A 16 -26.72 1.17 6.43
C LEU A 16 -26.16 -0.01 5.61
N ARG A 17 -26.95 -0.56 4.68
CA ARG A 17 -26.48 -1.61 3.75
C ARG A 17 -25.46 -1.05 2.74
N ALA A 18 -25.68 0.16 2.24
CA ALA A 18 -24.80 0.82 1.30
C ALA A 18 -23.47 1.28 1.91
N LEU A 19 -23.47 1.69 3.19
CA LEU A 19 -22.25 2.02 3.94
C LEU A 19 -21.42 0.79 4.34
N GLY A 20 -22.05 -0.38 4.50
CA GLY A 20 -21.35 -1.64 4.76
C GLY A 20 -20.64 -2.24 3.54
N ALA A 21 -21.06 -1.88 2.32
CA ALA A 21 -20.52 -2.42 1.07
C ALA A 21 -19.44 -1.53 0.43
N CYS A 22 -19.31 -0.27 0.85
CA CYS A 22 -18.28 0.65 0.36
C CYS A 22 -17.53 1.23 1.55
N GLY A 23 -16.31 0.72 1.78
CA GLY A 23 -15.41 1.24 2.80
C GLY A 23 -15.32 2.77 2.70
N GLY A 24 -15.60 3.43 3.83
CA GLY A 24 -15.35 4.85 4.11
C GLY A 24 -15.37 5.85 2.95
N LEU A 25 -16.54 6.14 2.35
CA LEU A 25 -16.70 7.36 1.56
C LEU A 25 -16.82 8.59 2.49
N THR A 26 -15.82 9.47 2.52
CA THR A 26 -15.96 10.79 3.15
C THR A 26 -16.50 11.84 2.16
N LEU A 27 -17.17 12.85 2.73
CA LEU A 27 -18.21 13.70 2.14
C LEU A 27 -17.69 14.90 1.32
N LEU A 28 -16.61 14.77 0.55
CA LEU A 28 -16.12 15.85 -0.31
C LEU A 28 -15.79 15.33 -1.71
N SER A 29 -16.72 15.54 -2.64
CA SER A 29 -16.47 15.37 -4.07
C SER A 29 -17.08 16.55 -4.81
N ARG A 30 -16.25 17.26 -5.57
CA ARG A 30 -16.69 18.08 -6.71
C ARG A 30 -16.67 17.14 -7.92
N SER A 31 -17.68 17.31 -8.77
CA SER A 31 -17.93 16.57 -10.02
C SER A 31 -16.68 15.97 -10.65
N SER A 32 -16.71 14.66 -10.90
CA SER A 32 -15.83 13.99 -11.86
C SER A 32 -16.16 14.49 -13.27
N GLN A 33 -15.64 15.66 -13.62
CA GLN A 33 -15.55 16.06 -15.01
C GLN A 33 -14.55 15.11 -15.69
N SER A 34 -14.93 14.61 -16.86
CA SER A 34 -14.03 13.92 -17.78
C SER A 34 -12.78 14.76 -17.94
N ARG A 35 -11.65 14.29 -17.39
CA ARG A 35 -10.39 14.97 -17.56
C ARG A 35 -9.84 14.71 -18.96
N GLU A 36 -9.37 15.77 -19.60
CA GLU A 36 -8.42 15.64 -20.69
C GLU A 36 -7.21 14.85 -20.19
N ARG A 37 -6.77 13.89 -20.99
CA ARG A 37 -5.60 13.07 -20.72
C ARG A 37 -4.41 14.01 -20.55
N SER A 38 -3.67 13.90 -19.45
CA SER A 38 -2.37 14.56 -19.40
C SER A 38 -1.45 13.84 -20.37
N ASP A 39 -0.83 14.57 -21.30
CA ASP A 39 0.11 13.99 -22.27
C ASP A 39 1.39 13.45 -21.59
N ASP A 40 1.68 13.87 -20.35
CA ASP A 40 2.82 13.38 -19.56
C ASP A 40 2.39 12.21 -18.64
N PRO A 41 3.12 11.08 -18.65
CA PRO A 41 2.86 9.95 -17.76
C PRO A 41 2.89 10.35 -16.29
N GLN A 42 1.80 10.05 -15.58
CA GLN A 42 1.67 10.41 -14.17
C GLN A 42 2.42 9.42 -13.28
N LYS A 43 3.41 9.91 -12.53
CA LYS A 43 4.16 9.07 -11.57
C LYS A 43 3.30 8.54 -10.44
N SER A 44 3.44 7.26 -10.12
CA SER A 44 2.61 6.60 -9.08
C SER A 44 3.45 6.02 -7.96
N LEU A 45 2.87 5.94 -6.76
CA LEU A 45 3.47 5.29 -5.60
C LEU A 45 2.61 4.09 -5.18
N VAL A 46 3.21 2.91 -5.09
CA VAL A 46 2.56 1.69 -4.60
C VAL A 46 3.19 1.30 -3.26
N LEU A 47 2.35 1.14 -2.24
CA LEU A 47 2.74 0.72 -0.90
C LEU A 47 2.30 -0.72 -0.65
N VAL A 48 3.26 -1.63 -0.56
CA VAL A 48 3.04 -3.05 -0.23
C VAL A 48 3.42 -3.28 1.23
N GLN A 49 2.43 -3.51 2.09
CA GLN A 49 2.66 -3.83 3.49
C GLN A 49 2.76 -5.35 3.69
N LEU A 50 3.87 -5.80 4.27
CA LEU A 50 4.08 -7.15 4.76
C LEU A 50 3.63 -7.21 6.23
N SER A 51 2.34 -7.46 6.46
CA SER A 51 1.74 -7.35 7.79
C SER A 51 2.19 -8.48 8.71
N GLY A 52 2.68 -8.08 9.88
CA GLY A 52 3.09 -8.98 10.94
C GLY A 52 4.59 -8.99 11.15
N GLY A 53 5.35 -7.95 10.83
CA GLY A 53 6.79 -7.90 11.16
C GLY A 53 7.67 -8.88 10.38
N ASN A 54 7.89 -8.64 9.10
CA ASN A 54 8.72 -9.49 8.24
C ASN A 54 10.14 -9.66 8.80
N ASP A 55 10.60 -10.92 8.84
CA ASP A 55 11.97 -11.24 9.20
C ASP A 55 12.94 -10.86 8.08
N GLY A 56 13.54 -9.67 8.23
CA GLY A 56 14.56 -9.15 7.31
C GLY A 56 15.77 -10.09 7.19
N LEU A 57 16.18 -10.75 8.27
CA LEU A 57 17.34 -11.66 8.29
C LEU A 57 17.05 -13.02 7.65
N SER A 58 15.78 -13.36 7.43
CA SER A 58 15.38 -14.48 6.57
C SER A 58 15.06 -14.03 5.13
N THR A 59 14.83 -12.73 4.89
CA THR A 59 14.54 -12.19 3.54
C THR A 59 15.82 -11.90 2.77
N VAL A 60 16.74 -11.16 3.38
CA VAL A 60 18.12 -10.93 2.93
C VAL A 60 19.03 -11.47 4.01
N VAL A 61 19.54 -12.67 3.77
CA VAL A 61 20.24 -13.51 4.73
C VAL A 61 21.70 -13.08 4.83
N PRO A 62 22.19 -12.65 6.01
CA PRO A 62 23.62 -12.39 6.23
C PRO A 62 24.35 -13.73 6.46
N HIS A 63 24.43 -14.56 5.42
CA HIS A 63 25.00 -15.91 5.49
C HIS A 63 26.48 -15.93 5.87
N GLY A 64 27.19 -14.81 5.74
CA GLY A 64 28.56 -14.64 6.20
C GLY A 64 28.73 -14.24 7.67
N ASP A 65 27.65 -14.04 8.43
CA ASP A 65 27.72 -13.66 9.85
C ASP A 65 27.63 -14.88 10.79
N ASP A 66 28.67 -15.12 11.58
CA ASP A 66 28.69 -16.20 12.57
C ASP A 66 27.60 -16.06 13.65
N SER A 67 27.24 -14.83 14.01
CA SER A 67 26.14 -14.55 14.94
C SER A 67 24.81 -15.00 14.37
N TYR A 68 24.56 -14.79 13.08
CA TYR A 68 23.35 -15.33 12.44
C TYR A 68 23.25 -16.85 12.61
N HIS A 69 24.33 -17.58 12.34
CA HIS A 69 24.35 -19.05 12.45
C HIS A 69 24.27 -19.55 13.89
N ARG A 70 24.87 -18.82 14.85
CA ARG A 70 24.83 -19.16 16.27
C ARG A 70 23.45 -18.95 16.87
N GLU A 71 22.83 -17.82 16.57
CA GLU A 71 21.54 -17.41 17.12
C GLU A 71 20.35 -18.10 16.42
N ARG A 72 20.55 -18.67 15.22
CA ARG A 72 19.53 -19.41 14.46
C ARG A 72 19.99 -20.82 14.12
N LYS A 73 19.50 -21.82 14.85
CA LYS A 73 19.84 -23.24 14.61
C LYS A 73 18.91 -23.86 13.58
N THR A 74 17.62 -23.54 13.61
CA THR A 74 16.61 -24.16 12.74
C THR A 74 16.04 -23.22 11.67
N THR A 75 15.96 -21.93 11.97
CA THR A 75 15.40 -20.91 11.06
C THR A 75 16.43 -20.32 10.09
N ARG A 76 17.72 -20.65 10.23
CA ARG A 76 18.78 -20.14 9.36
C ARG A 76 18.71 -20.69 7.93
N HIS A 77 19.17 -19.88 6.98
CA HIS A 77 19.58 -20.34 5.65
C HIS A 77 21.11 -20.36 5.56
N ARG A 78 21.67 -21.44 5.01
CA ARG A 78 23.12 -21.57 4.84
C ARG A 78 23.56 -20.81 3.58
N ALA A 79 24.86 -20.54 3.47
CA ALA A 79 25.46 -19.94 2.27
C ALA A 79 25.14 -20.73 0.97
N SER A 80 24.96 -22.06 1.08
CA SER A 80 24.55 -22.93 -0.05
C SER A 80 23.08 -22.78 -0.45
N ASP A 81 22.24 -22.24 0.43
CA ASP A 81 20.80 -22.17 0.23
C ASP A 81 20.37 -20.83 -0.38
N VAL A 82 21.19 -19.79 -0.20
CA VAL A 82 20.83 -18.41 -0.55
C VAL A 82 21.14 -18.08 -2.00
N LEU A 83 20.42 -17.09 -2.52
CA LEU A 83 20.72 -16.47 -3.80
C LEU A 83 21.73 -15.35 -3.57
N THR A 84 23.01 -15.65 -3.78
CA THR A 84 24.14 -14.78 -3.41
C THR A 84 24.03 -13.37 -4.01
N ILE A 85 24.12 -12.35 -3.14
CA ILE A 85 24.26 -10.94 -3.53
C ILE A 85 25.74 -10.57 -3.49
N ASP A 86 26.40 -10.86 -2.36
CA ASP A 86 27.83 -10.70 -2.16
C ASP A 86 28.38 -11.79 -1.22
N GLY A 87 29.65 -11.66 -0.80
CA GLY A 87 30.30 -12.63 0.10
C GLY A 87 29.69 -12.71 1.52
N TYR A 88 28.79 -11.80 1.89
CA TYR A 88 28.20 -11.69 3.22
C TYR A 88 26.68 -11.89 3.22
N ARG A 89 25.99 -11.47 2.16
CA ARG A 89 24.52 -11.44 2.02
C ARG A 89 24.03 -12.25 0.82
N GLY A 90 22.81 -12.78 0.93
CA GLY A 90 22.09 -13.40 -0.17
C GLY A 90 20.59 -13.34 0.05
N PHE A 91 19.81 -13.28 -1.01
CA PHE A 91 18.36 -13.38 -0.88
C PHE A 91 17.94 -14.78 -0.43
N HIS A 92 16.79 -14.83 0.23
CA HIS A 92 16.06 -16.07 0.49
C HIS A 92 15.92 -16.92 -0.80
N PRO A 93 16.07 -18.27 -0.75
CA PRO A 93 16.03 -19.16 -1.92
C PRO A 93 14.78 -19.05 -2.80
N ALA A 94 13.67 -18.65 -2.21
CA ALA A 94 12.39 -18.48 -2.91
C ALA A 94 12.28 -17.17 -3.71
N LEU A 95 13.16 -16.19 -3.48
CA LEU A 95 13.11 -14.86 -4.11
C LEU A 95 13.90 -14.81 -5.42
N LYS A 96 13.73 -15.83 -6.28
CA LYS A 96 14.54 -16.02 -7.49
C LYS A 96 14.38 -14.89 -8.49
N ARG A 97 13.14 -14.45 -8.73
CA ARG A 97 12.84 -13.41 -9.71
C ARG A 97 13.22 -12.04 -9.17
N MET A 98 13.01 -11.79 -7.87
CA MET A 98 13.47 -10.56 -7.22
C MET A 98 15.00 -10.45 -7.23
N HIS A 99 15.72 -11.55 -6.99
CA HIS A 99 17.19 -11.56 -7.12
C HIS A 99 17.65 -11.24 -8.55
N ALA A 100 16.99 -11.79 -9.57
CA ALA A 100 17.27 -11.46 -10.97
C ALA A 100 17.06 -9.97 -11.24
N ARG A 101 15.94 -9.40 -10.77
CA ARG A 101 15.67 -7.95 -10.88
C ARG A 101 16.72 -7.10 -10.19
N MET A 102 17.20 -7.48 -9.00
CA MET A 102 18.29 -6.72 -8.37
C MET A 102 19.54 -6.66 -9.25
N LYS A 103 19.88 -7.75 -9.94
CA LYS A 103 21.04 -7.81 -10.85
C LYS A 103 20.85 -7.01 -12.12
N GLU A 104 19.63 -6.98 -12.65
CA GLU A 104 19.27 -6.23 -13.87
C GLU A 104 19.05 -4.74 -13.61
N GLY A 105 18.86 -4.36 -12.34
CA GLY A 105 18.43 -3.02 -11.93
C GLY A 105 16.92 -2.97 -11.66
N GLY A 106 16.46 -1.94 -10.96
CA GLY A 106 15.04 -1.80 -10.63
C GLY A 106 14.60 -2.49 -9.33
N LEU A 107 15.52 -3.03 -8.53
CA LEU A 107 15.25 -3.47 -7.15
C LEU A 107 16.38 -3.06 -6.19
N ALA A 108 16.04 -2.24 -5.20
CA ALA A 108 16.91 -1.82 -4.11
C ALA A 108 16.48 -2.47 -2.80
N VAL A 109 17.45 -2.92 -2.00
CA VAL A 109 17.27 -3.34 -0.61
C VAL A 109 17.81 -2.23 0.27
N ILE A 110 16.96 -1.70 1.16
CA ILE A 110 17.36 -0.72 2.17
C ILE A 110 17.47 -1.45 3.50
N GLU A 111 18.67 -1.52 4.06
CA GLU A 111 19.00 -2.27 5.27
C GLU A 111 18.91 -1.41 6.55
N GLY A 112 18.70 -2.09 7.67
CA GLY A 112 18.66 -1.48 9.00
C GLY A 112 17.58 -0.43 9.18
N VAL A 113 16.46 -0.61 8.47
CA VAL A 113 15.34 0.31 8.49
C VAL A 113 14.59 0.17 9.82
N GLY A 114 14.42 1.29 10.51
CA GLY A 114 13.66 1.38 11.75
C GLY A 114 13.49 2.83 12.20
N TYR A 115 13.34 3.02 13.51
CA TYR A 115 13.22 4.34 14.12
C TYR A 115 13.65 4.28 15.59
N ALA A 116 14.02 5.42 16.16
CA ALA A 116 14.45 5.50 17.55
C ALA A 116 13.31 5.30 18.55
N ASN A 117 13.59 4.62 19.66
CA ASN A 117 12.63 4.18 20.69
C ASN A 117 11.48 3.33 20.12
N PRO A 118 11.79 2.22 19.43
CA PRO A 118 10.80 1.36 18.81
C PRO A 118 9.88 0.69 19.84
N ASN A 119 8.65 0.41 19.42
CA ASN A 119 7.68 -0.31 20.24
C ASN A 119 7.30 -1.62 19.55
N ARG A 120 7.53 -2.76 20.21
CA ARG A 120 7.25 -4.13 19.71
C ARG A 120 5.76 -4.47 19.57
N SER A 121 4.85 -3.51 19.79
CA SER A 121 3.41 -3.67 19.58
C SER A 121 3.05 -3.39 18.12
N HIS A 122 2.35 -4.33 17.47
CA HIS A 122 1.82 -4.12 16.11
C HIS A 122 1.03 -2.83 16.01
N PHE A 123 0.09 -2.58 16.94
CA PHE A 123 -0.74 -1.38 16.91
C PHE A 123 0.10 -0.11 16.97
N LYS A 124 1.06 -0.05 17.90
CA LYS A 124 1.86 1.16 18.09
C LYS A 124 2.86 1.37 16.96
N SER A 125 3.50 0.31 16.48
CA SER A 125 4.42 0.41 15.34
C SER A 125 3.68 0.79 14.07
N LEU A 126 2.53 0.16 13.77
CA LEU A 126 1.72 0.56 12.63
C LEU A 126 1.30 2.03 12.72
N ASP A 127 0.87 2.50 13.90
CA ASP A 127 0.59 3.92 14.12
C ASP A 127 1.79 4.80 13.71
N VAL A 128 3.01 4.48 14.17
CA VAL A 128 4.23 5.25 13.84
C VAL A 128 4.53 5.22 12.35
N TRP A 129 4.50 4.05 11.73
CA TRP A 129 4.79 3.88 10.29
C TRP A 129 3.72 4.52 9.40
N HIS A 130 2.47 4.54 9.86
CA HIS A 130 1.33 5.11 9.14
C HIS A 130 1.20 6.62 9.33
N THR A 131 1.63 7.17 10.46
CA THR A 131 1.67 8.63 10.67
C THR A 131 3.00 9.24 10.26
N ALA A 132 4.06 8.45 10.07
CA ALA A 132 5.44 8.92 10.01
C ALA A 132 5.88 9.75 11.23
N ASP A 133 5.21 9.55 12.37
CA ASP A 133 5.45 10.25 13.63
C ASP A 133 5.79 9.23 14.72
N ARG A 134 6.90 9.47 15.44
CA ARG A 134 7.35 8.62 16.56
C ARG A 134 6.35 8.58 17.71
N GLY A 135 5.56 9.64 17.88
CA GLY A 135 4.44 9.70 18.81
C GLY A 135 3.29 8.77 18.42
N GLY A 136 3.29 8.21 17.21
CA GLY A 136 2.21 7.43 16.65
C GLY A 136 0.95 8.26 16.42
N ARG A 137 -0.23 7.64 16.55
CA ARG A 137 -1.50 8.31 16.32
C ARG A 137 -1.92 9.14 17.53
N SER A 138 -1.92 10.47 17.39
CA SER A 138 -2.34 11.42 18.44
C SER A 138 -3.59 12.23 18.05
N SER A 139 -3.97 12.21 16.77
CA SER A 139 -5.09 12.86 16.06
C SER A 139 -4.55 13.49 14.76
N GLY A 140 -5.35 13.54 13.70
CA GLY A 140 -4.91 14.07 12.39
C GLY A 140 -4.76 13.01 11.30
N GLU A 141 -4.16 13.40 10.19
CA GLU A 141 -4.07 12.58 8.96
C GLU A 141 -2.87 11.63 8.98
N GLY A 142 -2.99 10.51 8.27
CA GLY A 142 -1.83 9.67 7.94
C GLY A 142 -0.85 10.41 7.04
N TRP A 143 0.37 9.90 6.91
CA TRP A 143 1.41 10.60 6.12
C TRP A 143 1.03 10.71 4.64
N VAL A 144 0.31 9.73 4.08
CA VAL A 144 -0.19 9.79 2.69
C VAL A 144 -1.31 10.82 2.56
N GLY A 145 -2.16 10.98 3.58
CA GLY A 145 -3.16 12.05 3.60
C GLY A 145 -2.52 13.44 3.50
N ARG A 146 -1.49 13.68 4.31
CA ARG A 146 -0.70 14.93 4.27
C ARG A 146 0.06 15.09 2.95
N LEU A 147 0.60 14.01 2.40
CA LEU A 147 1.19 14.00 1.06
C LEU A 147 0.18 14.45 0.00
N CYS A 148 -1.04 13.92 0.01
CA CYS A 148 -2.05 14.28 -0.97
C CYS A 148 -2.44 15.75 -0.89
N GLU A 149 -2.57 16.29 0.33
CA GLU A 149 -2.77 17.71 0.53
C GLU A 149 -1.61 18.55 -0.04
N ALA A 150 -0.37 18.13 0.21
CA ALA A 150 0.82 18.84 -0.24
C ALA A 150 1.03 18.78 -1.76
N ALA A 151 0.71 17.65 -2.39
CA ALA A 151 0.95 17.38 -3.82
C ALA A 151 -0.24 17.79 -4.71
N PHE A 152 -1.47 17.71 -4.20
CA PHE A 152 -2.69 17.91 -5.01
C PHE A 152 -3.61 19.03 -4.50
N GLY A 153 -3.28 19.66 -3.38
CA GLY A 153 -4.03 20.79 -2.84
C GLY A 153 -5.48 20.44 -2.48
N ALA A 154 -6.41 21.34 -2.79
CA ALA A 154 -7.81 21.23 -2.37
C ALA A 154 -8.67 20.31 -3.25
N GLU A 155 -8.16 19.86 -4.39
CA GLU A 155 -8.93 19.05 -5.32
C GLU A 155 -8.92 17.58 -4.87
N ALA A 156 -10.02 17.10 -4.32
CA ALA A 156 -10.18 15.70 -3.97
C ALA A 156 -10.76 14.90 -5.15
N LEU A 157 -10.03 13.86 -5.60
CA LEU A 157 -10.56 12.85 -6.51
C LEU A 157 -10.64 11.50 -5.78
N PRO A 158 -11.82 10.85 -5.71
CA PRO A 158 -11.99 9.59 -4.98
C PRO A 158 -11.06 8.47 -5.46
N GLU A 159 -10.72 8.43 -6.75
CA GLU A 159 -9.89 7.38 -7.36
C GLU A 159 -8.39 7.62 -7.21
N ARG A 160 -7.98 8.78 -6.66
CA ARG A 160 -6.57 9.18 -6.61
C ARG A 160 -5.75 8.33 -5.66
N VAL A 161 -6.36 7.92 -4.55
CA VAL A 161 -5.77 7.06 -3.53
C VAL A 161 -6.62 5.81 -3.39
N VAL A 162 -6.04 4.64 -3.66
CA VAL A 162 -6.77 3.36 -3.64
C VAL A 162 -6.06 2.35 -2.75
N HIS A 163 -6.80 1.73 -1.86
CA HIS A 163 -6.38 0.53 -1.14
C HIS A 163 -7.12 -0.68 -1.69
N VAL A 164 -6.38 -1.67 -2.19
CA VAL A 164 -6.95 -2.97 -2.58
C VAL A 164 -6.88 -3.89 -1.37
N GLY A 165 -7.94 -3.84 -0.58
CA GLY A 165 -8.13 -4.56 0.68
C GLY A 165 -9.38 -4.11 1.41
N SER A 166 -9.77 -4.86 2.43
CA SER A 166 -11.03 -4.65 3.17
C SER A 166 -11.02 -3.35 3.99
N THR A 167 -9.86 -2.99 4.54
CA THR A 167 -9.72 -1.86 5.46
C THR A 167 -8.48 -1.06 5.08
N ALA A 168 -8.67 0.19 4.64
CA ALA A 168 -7.56 1.07 4.32
C ALA A 168 -6.66 1.30 5.56
N PRO A 169 -5.32 1.20 5.40
CA PRO A 169 -4.39 1.50 6.48
C PRO A 169 -4.47 2.97 6.88
N TYR A 170 -4.10 3.27 8.13
CA TYR A 170 -4.19 4.63 8.65
C TYR A 170 -3.29 5.61 7.89
N SER A 171 -2.26 5.11 7.20
CA SER A 171 -1.39 5.92 6.34
C SER A 171 -2.18 6.72 5.32
N LEU A 172 -3.26 6.14 4.80
CA LEU A 172 -4.15 6.74 3.79
C LEU A 172 -5.30 7.55 4.38
N TYR A 173 -5.42 7.62 5.70
CA TYR A 173 -6.49 8.39 6.34
C TYR A 173 -6.29 9.88 6.05
N SER A 174 -7.25 10.48 5.35
CA SER A 174 -7.34 11.91 5.12
C SER A 174 -8.80 12.35 5.19
N THR A 175 -9.01 13.54 5.74
CA THR A 175 -10.33 14.18 5.74
C THR A 175 -10.66 14.81 4.40
N ARG A 176 -9.63 15.14 3.61
CA ARG A 176 -9.77 15.81 2.32
C ARG A 176 -9.58 14.89 1.13
N HIS A 177 -8.61 13.98 1.17
CA HIS A 177 -8.30 13.03 0.10
C HIS A 177 -8.56 11.58 0.56
N PRO A 178 -9.82 11.20 0.83
CA PRO A 178 -10.12 9.86 1.33
C PRO A 178 -9.68 8.78 0.33
N ALA A 179 -9.11 7.70 0.85
CA ALA A 179 -8.81 6.54 0.04
C ALA A 179 -10.06 5.73 -0.26
N LEU A 180 -10.17 5.30 -1.51
CA LEU A 180 -11.10 4.27 -1.91
C LEU A 180 -10.58 2.90 -1.45
N SER A 181 -11.42 2.08 -0.80
CA SER A 181 -11.01 0.76 -0.28
C SER A 181 -11.96 -0.35 -0.71
N PHE A 182 -11.42 -1.43 -1.28
CA PHE A 182 -12.18 -2.65 -1.61
C PHE A 182 -11.27 -3.89 -1.70
N ALA A 183 -11.71 -5.03 -1.19
CA ALA A 183 -10.93 -6.28 -1.28
C ALA A 183 -11.00 -6.95 -2.67
N LEU A 184 -12.16 -6.86 -3.33
CA LEU A 184 -12.40 -7.44 -4.64
C LEU A 184 -13.13 -6.42 -5.52
N PRO A 185 -12.57 -6.01 -6.67
CA PRO A 185 -13.21 -5.04 -7.55
C PRO A 185 -14.65 -5.44 -7.93
N ARG A 186 -14.90 -6.72 -8.20
CA ARG A 186 -16.23 -7.25 -8.52
C ARG A 186 -17.28 -7.01 -7.41
N ASN A 187 -16.83 -6.94 -6.17
CA ASN A 187 -17.65 -6.74 -4.97
C ASN A 187 -17.72 -5.26 -4.57
N TYR A 188 -16.91 -4.39 -5.19
CA TYR A 188 -17.09 -2.95 -5.07
C TYR A 188 -18.35 -2.56 -5.86
N ARG A 189 -19.52 -2.79 -5.26
CA ARG A 189 -20.85 -2.46 -5.75
C ARG A 189 -21.60 -1.76 -4.65
N TRP A 190 -22.11 -0.58 -4.96
CA TRP A 190 -22.75 0.26 -3.96
C TRP A 190 -24.23 -0.10 -3.69
N LEU A 191 -24.81 -1.08 -4.41
CA LEU A 191 -26.08 -1.78 -4.11
C LEU A 191 -26.25 -3.00 -5.05
N GLU A 192 -26.95 -4.06 -4.60
CA GLU A 192 -27.25 -5.24 -5.44
C GLU A 192 -28.13 -4.91 -6.66
N ASN A 193 -28.86 -3.78 -6.62
CA ASN A 193 -29.85 -3.40 -7.63
C ASN A 193 -29.51 -2.03 -8.25
N GLU A 194 -28.46 -1.96 -9.08
CA GLU A 194 -27.99 -0.74 -9.77
C GLU A 194 -29.11 -0.03 -10.57
N LYS A 195 -30.14 -0.77 -11.00
CA LYS A 195 -31.31 -0.25 -11.72
C LYS A 195 -32.19 0.69 -10.87
N GLU A 196 -32.34 0.44 -9.57
CA GLU A 196 -33.12 1.34 -8.69
C GLU A 196 -32.40 2.66 -8.47
N LEU A 197 -31.07 2.65 -8.47
CA LEU A 197 -30.28 3.84 -8.23
C LEU A 197 -30.20 4.78 -9.42
N ALA A 198 -30.09 4.20 -10.62
CA ALA A 198 -30.18 4.95 -11.88
C ALA A 198 -31.53 5.72 -11.97
N ARG A 199 -32.62 5.10 -11.49
CA ARG A 199 -33.94 5.74 -11.40
C ARG A 199 -33.98 6.88 -10.37
N LEU A 200 -33.30 6.74 -9.23
CA LEU A 200 -33.21 7.81 -8.21
C LEU A 200 -32.33 8.99 -8.67
N SER A 201 -31.32 8.74 -9.51
CA SER A 201 -30.49 9.81 -10.10
C SER A 201 -31.21 10.60 -11.18
N ASP A 202 -32.06 9.96 -12.01
CA ASP A 202 -32.84 10.66 -13.05
C ASP A 202 -33.93 11.57 -12.47
N VAL A 203 -34.63 11.14 -11.41
CA VAL A 203 -35.64 11.96 -10.70
C VAL A 203 -35.04 13.24 -10.09
N SER A 204 -33.72 13.31 -9.93
CA SER A 204 -33.04 14.49 -9.37
C SER A 204 -32.73 15.59 -10.41
N ARG A 205 -32.86 15.33 -11.71
CA ARG A 205 -32.62 16.35 -12.77
C ARG A 205 -33.79 17.32 -12.90
N ASP A 206 -35.02 16.88 -12.65
CA ASP A 206 -36.24 17.69 -12.84
C ASP A 206 -36.65 18.54 -11.63
N ALA A 207 -35.97 18.43 -10.49
CA ALA A 207 -36.32 19.14 -9.26
C ALA A 207 -35.34 20.30 -8.96
N MET A 208 -35.16 21.21 -9.92
CA MET A 208 -34.32 22.41 -9.80
C MET A 208 -35.18 23.66 -9.61
N ASP A 209 -35.92 23.77 -8.51
CA ASP A 209 -36.47 25.04 -7.99
C ASP A 209 -37.02 24.84 -6.56
N GLU A 210 -36.27 25.31 -5.54
CA GLU A 210 -36.71 25.82 -4.21
C GLU A 210 -35.62 25.60 -3.13
N PRO A 211 -35.22 26.64 -2.35
CA PRO A 211 -34.10 26.57 -1.40
C PRO A 211 -34.55 26.23 0.03
N SER A 212 -34.17 25.05 0.54
CA SER A 212 -34.23 24.76 1.99
C SER A 212 -33.07 23.88 2.47
N THR A 213 -32.59 24.15 3.69
CA THR A 213 -31.39 23.56 4.31
C THR A 213 -31.47 22.04 4.52
N ARG A 214 -32.67 21.46 4.58
CA ARG A 214 -32.90 20.00 4.65
C ARG A 214 -32.68 19.30 3.30
N ARG A 215 -32.96 19.98 2.18
CA ARG A 215 -32.61 19.53 0.82
C ARG A 215 -31.09 19.46 0.66
N SER A 216 -30.35 20.44 1.18
CA SER A 216 -28.88 20.49 1.10
C SER A 216 -28.16 19.23 1.64
N ARG A 217 -28.61 18.65 2.76
CA ARG A 217 -28.04 17.40 3.30
C ARG A 217 -28.40 16.19 2.45
N LEU A 218 -29.66 16.09 2.00
CA LEU A 218 -30.12 15.00 1.13
C LEU A 218 -29.49 15.06 -0.26
N ASP A 219 -29.31 16.25 -0.81
CA ASP A 219 -28.67 16.48 -2.11
C ASP A 219 -27.16 16.23 -2.03
N ARG A 220 -26.53 16.57 -0.91
CA ARG A 220 -25.16 16.15 -0.61
C ARG A 220 -25.04 14.63 -0.55
N LEU A 221 -25.96 13.97 0.16
CA LEU A 221 -25.99 12.51 0.22
C LEU A 221 -26.18 11.92 -1.18
N ARG A 222 -27.16 12.39 -1.96
CA ARG A 222 -27.42 11.95 -3.34
C ARG A 222 -26.21 12.15 -4.27
N ARG A 223 -25.46 13.25 -4.12
CA ARG A 223 -24.20 13.45 -4.84
C ARG A 223 -23.18 12.38 -4.47
N VAL A 224 -22.94 12.17 -3.18
CA VAL A 224 -22.03 11.11 -2.71
C VAL A 224 -22.45 9.73 -3.24
N MET A 225 -23.75 9.42 -3.26
CA MET A 225 -24.27 8.18 -3.83
C MET A 225 -23.91 8.03 -5.32
N ARG A 226 -24.13 9.09 -6.12
CA ARG A 226 -23.84 9.08 -7.56
C ARG A 226 -22.35 8.96 -7.83
N ASP A 227 -21.53 9.71 -7.08
CA ASP A 227 -20.08 9.72 -7.23
C ASP A 227 -19.51 8.34 -6.85
N ALA A 228 -19.97 7.76 -5.74
CA ALA A 228 -19.61 6.39 -5.34
C ALA A 228 -19.98 5.37 -6.42
N HIS A 229 -21.17 5.48 -7.01
CA HIS A 229 -21.62 4.58 -8.07
C HIS A 229 -20.82 4.75 -9.38
N ALA A 230 -20.49 5.99 -9.76
CA ALA A 230 -19.67 6.29 -10.93
C ALA A 230 -18.25 5.75 -10.76
N SER A 231 -17.60 6.06 -9.64
CA SER A 231 -16.28 5.55 -9.25
C SER A 231 -16.24 4.02 -9.28
N SER A 232 -17.27 3.40 -8.70
CA SER A 232 -17.46 1.95 -8.67
C SER A 232 -17.58 1.31 -10.05
N ARG A 233 -18.32 1.91 -10.97
CA ARG A 233 -18.37 1.43 -12.36
C ARG A 233 -17.04 1.60 -13.07
N GLN A 234 -16.39 2.74 -12.88
CA GLN A 234 -15.11 3.08 -13.49
C GLN A 234 -14.00 2.09 -13.09
N VAL A 235 -13.82 1.86 -11.79
CA VAL A 235 -12.85 0.87 -11.25
C VAL A 235 -13.13 -0.53 -11.79
N ARG A 236 -14.39 -0.99 -11.74
CA ARG A 236 -14.73 -2.32 -12.27
C ARG A 236 -14.47 -2.44 -13.77
N SER A 237 -14.76 -1.39 -14.54
CA SER A 237 -14.52 -1.35 -15.97
C SER A 237 -13.03 -1.39 -16.29
N ALA A 238 -12.21 -0.61 -15.57
CA ALA A 238 -10.76 -0.63 -15.71
C ALA A 238 -10.20 -2.03 -15.46
N VAL A 239 -10.56 -2.66 -14.33
CA VAL A 239 -10.09 -4.00 -13.99
C VAL A 239 -10.59 -5.07 -14.98
N ALA A 240 -11.85 -5.00 -15.42
CA ALA A 240 -12.42 -5.99 -16.33
C ALA A 240 -11.85 -5.90 -17.76
N SER A 241 -11.53 -4.69 -18.22
CA SER A 241 -10.93 -4.46 -19.54
C SER A 241 -9.42 -4.71 -19.55
N TYR A 242 -8.76 -4.62 -18.40
CA TYR A 242 -7.33 -4.83 -18.29
C TYR A 242 -6.91 -6.25 -18.67
N ARG A 243 -5.83 -6.34 -19.46
CA ARG A 243 -5.21 -7.60 -19.88
C ARG A 243 -3.74 -7.54 -19.46
N PRO A 244 -3.36 -8.23 -18.37
CA PRO A 244 -1.97 -8.22 -17.92
C PRO A 244 -1.07 -8.82 -18.99
N LYS A 245 0.16 -8.30 -19.11
CA LYS A 245 1.19 -8.82 -20.02
C LYS A 245 1.95 -10.00 -19.43
N THR A 246 1.80 -10.22 -18.13
CA THR A 246 2.41 -11.32 -17.39
C THR A 246 1.35 -12.15 -16.67
N GLU A 247 1.73 -13.38 -16.29
CA GLU A 247 0.85 -14.25 -15.52
C GLU A 247 0.99 -13.98 -14.03
N TYR A 248 -0.14 -13.65 -13.39
CA TYR A 248 -0.24 -13.47 -11.94
C TYR A 248 -0.71 -14.77 -11.31
N PRO A 249 -0.24 -15.13 -10.09
CA PRO A 249 -0.73 -16.29 -9.38
C PRO A 249 -2.20 -16.12 -8.99
N SER A 250 -2.94 -17.23 -9.00
CA SER A 250 -4.36 -17.30 -8.60
C SER A 250 -4.51 -17.30 -7.07
N ASP A 251 -4.00 -16.26 -6.40
CA ASP A 251 -4.17 -16.02 -4.97
C ASP A 251 -4.56 -14.55 -4.68
N VAL A 252 -4.92 -14.26 -3.42
CA VAL A 252 -5.44 -12.94 -3.02
C VAL A 252 -4.43 -11.82 -3.29
N PHE A 253 -3.14 -12.08 -3.10
CA PHE A 253 -2.11 -11.07 -3.26
C PHE A 253 -1.79 -10.82 -4.75
N GLY A 254 -1.70 -11.89 -5.55
CA GLY A 254 -1.61 -11.82 -7.00
C GLY A 254 -2.78 -11.06 -7.63
N ASP A 255 -4.02 -11.37 -7.23
CA ASP A 255 -5.22 -10.66 -7.67
C ASP A 255 -5.22 -9.17 -7.27
N SER A 256 -4.69 -8.87 -6.08
CA SER A 256 -4.57 -7.48 -5.60
C SER A 256 -3.57 -6.68 -6.43
N LEU A 257 -2.39 -7.24 -6.72
CA LEU A 257 -1.40 -6.59 -7.57
C LEU A 257 -1.88 -6.46 -9.03
N ARG A 258 -2.59 -7.46 -9.57
CA ARG A 258 -3.23 -7.35 -10.88
C ARG A 258 -4.24 -6.21 -10.92
N THR A 259 -4.99 -6.01 -9.84
CA THR A 259 -5.92 -4.88 -9.70
C THR A 259 -5.17 -3.56 -9.66
N VAL A 260 -4.06 -3.47 -8.90
CA VAL A 260 -3.21 -2.28 -8.86
C VAL A 260 -2.68 -1.93 -10.25
N ALA A 261 -2.15 -2.91 -11.00
CA ALA A 261 -1.70 -2.71 -12.37
C ALA A 261 -2.84 -2.14 -13.23
N ALA A 262 -4.02 -2.77 -13.22
CA ALA A 262 -5.17 -2.30 -13.99
C ALA A 262 -5.55 -0.83 -13.71
N LEU A 263 -5.41 -0.38 -12.46
CA LEU A 263 -5.70 1.01 -12.08
C LEU A 263 -4.60 1.97 -12.56
N ILE A 264 -3.32 1.59 -12.45
CA ILE A 264 -2.18 2.38 -12.96
C ILE A 264 -2.26 2.55 -14.48
N HIS A 265 -2.66 1.51 -15.22
CA HIS A 265 -2.82 1.57 -16.67
C HIS A 265 -4.12 2.24 -17.13
N SER A 266 -5.00 2.65 -16.20
CA SER A 266 -6.27 3.30 -16.52
C SER A 266 -6.17 4.83 -16.48
N ASP A 267 -7.08 5.51 -17.16
CA ASP A 267 -7.17 6.97 -17.13
C ASP A 267 -7.95 7.51 -15.91
N LEU A 268 -8.03 6.75 -14.79
CA LEU A 268 -8.74 7.15 -13.57
C LEU A 268 -7.99 8.20 -12.75
N GLY A 269 -6.72 8.48 -13.09
CA GLY A 269 -5.89 9.43 -12.34
C GLY A 269 -5.49 8.92 -10.95
N THR A 270 -5.44 7.60 -10.77
CA THR A 270 -4.89 6.98 -9.56
C THR A 270 -3.41 7.27 -9.46
N ARG A 271 -2.95 7.76 -8.30
CA ARG A 271 -1.56 8.19 -8.05
C ARG A 271 -0.91 7.43 -6.91
N ILE A 272 -1.69 6.99 -5.93
CA ILE A 272 -1.18 6.28 -4.75
C ILE A 272 -2.03 5.03 -4.53
N LEU A 273 -1.38 3.87 -4.51
CA LEU A 273 -2.04 2.59 -4.28
C LEU A 273 -1.43 1.88 -3.08
N SER A 274 -2.23 1.09 -2.37
CA SER A 274 -1.75 0.25 -1.28
C SER A 274 -2.36 -1.14 -1.34
N VAL A 275 -1.55 -2.14 -1.03
CA VAL A 275 -1.92 -3.55 -0.89
C VAL A 275 -1.26 -4.13 0.35
N GLU A 276 -1.76 -5.26 0.81
CA GLU A 276 -1.24 -5.97 1.97
C GLU A 276 -1.01 -7.45 1.66
N LEU A 277 0.13 -7.98 2.12
CA LEU A 277 0.39 -9.40 2.25
C LEU A 277 0.59 -9.72 3.74
N GLY A 278 -0.37 -10.43 4.34
CA GLY A 278 -0.31 -10.83 5.75
C GLY A 278 0.41 -12.16 6.00
N GLY A 279 0.53 -12.50 7.28
CA GLY A 279 1.04 -13.80 7.73
C GLY A 279 2.48 -13.80 8.24
N PHE A 280 3.13 -12.63 8.29
CA PHE A 280 4.53 -12.50 8.72
C PHE A 280 4.73 -12.65 10.24
N ASP A 281 3.65 -12.77 11.02
CA ASP A 281 3.71 -12.95 12.47
C ASP A 281 4.10 -14.38 12.87
N THR A 282 5.33 -14.77 12.57
CA THR A 282 5.81 -16.15 12.63
C THR A 282 6.54 -16.46 13.93
N HIS A 283 5.79 -16.59 15.03
CA HIS A 283 6.34 -17.03 16.32
C HIS A 283 6.66 -18.53 16.43
N VAL A 284 6.20 -19.34 15.47
CA VAL A 284 6.35 -20.80 15.46
C VAL A 284 6.55 -21.27 14.02
N ASP A 285 7.35 -22.31 13.81
CA ASP A 285 7.57 -22.94 12.49
C ASP A 285 7.92 -21.91 11.40
N GLN A 286 8.75 -20.94 11.77
CA GLN A 286 8.98 -19.77 10.92
C GLN A 286 9.59 -20.16 9.59
N LYS A 287 10.53 -21.11 9.57
CA LYS A 287 11.18 -21.53 8.33
C LYS A 287 10.16 -21.87 7.25
N ASN A 288 9.22 -22.77 7.54
CA ASN A 288 8.23 -23.21 6.55
C ASN A 288 7.21 -22.11 6.22
N ARG A 289 6.78 -21.31 7.21
CA ARG A 289 5.82 -20.22 7.01
C ARG A 289 6.41 -19.10 6.16
N HIS A 290 7.60 -18.63 6.50
CA HIS A 290 8.34 -17.60 5.77
C HIS A 290 8.74 -18.09 4.37
N ASP A 291 9.18 -19.34 4.22
CA ASP A 291 9.44 -19.97 2.92
C ASP A 291 8.21 -19.85 1.98
N ARG A 292 6.98 -20.03 2.50
CA ARG A 292 5.74 -19.88 1.71
C ARG A 292 5.46 -18.41 1.37
N LEU A 293 5.60 -17.51 2.34
CA LEU A 293 5.40 -16.07 2.12
C LEU A 293 6.37 -15.50 1.09
N MET A 294 7.64 -15.91 1.12
CA MET A 294 8.63 -15.50 0.13
C MET A 294 8.30 -16.03 -1.27
N ARG A 295 7.76 -17.25 -1.40
CA ARG A 295 7.26 -17.74 -2.69
C ARG A 295 6.08 -16.92 -3.20
N THR A 296 5.11 -16.60 -2.34
CA THR A 296 3.96 -15.74 -2.72
C THR A 296 4.42 -14.35 -3.12
N LEU A 297 5.36 -13.75 -2.38
CA LEU A 297 5.93 -12.45 -2.68
C LEU A 297 6.64 -12.46 -4.04
N ASP A 298 7.58 -13.38 -4.27
CA ASP A 298 8.31 -13.48 -5.54
C ASP A 298 7.38 -13.77 -6.74
N ALA A 299 6.44 -14.71 -6.57
CA ALA A 299 5.53 -15.12 -7.62
C ALA A 299 4.52 -14.03 -8.01
N SER A 300 4.20 -13.10 -7.11
CA SER A 300 3.22 -12.03 -7.38
C SER A 300 3.89 -10.70 -7.73
N LEU A 301 4.93 -10.32 -7.00
CA LEU A 301 5.57 -9.01 -7.15
C LEU A 301 6.43 -8.94 -8.42
N ALA A 302 7.13 -10.00 -8.78
CA ALA A 302 7.96 -9.96 -9.98
C ALA A 302 7.14 -9.81 -11.29
N PRO A 303 6.08 -10.62 -11.54
CA PRO A 303 5.20 -10.39 -12.69
C PRO A 303 4.53 -9.03 -12.66
N PHE A 304 4.18 -8.50 -11.48
CA PHE A 304 3.64 -7.15 -11.35
C PHE A 304 4.62 -6.08 -11.84
N LEU A 305 5.88 -6.14 -11.42
CA LEU A 305 6.92 -5.21 -11.88
C LEU A 305 7.16 -5.34 -13.40
N GLU A 306 7.17 -6.57 -13.92
CA GLU A 306 7.27 -6.83 -15.37
C GLU A 306 6.10 -6.23 -16.14
N ASP A 307 4.88 -6.33 -15.60
CA ASP A 307 3.67 -5.78 -16.22
C ASP A 307 3.71 -4.24 -16.27
N LEU A 308 4.17 -3.59 -15.19
CA LEU A 308 4.32 -2.13 -15.13
C LEU A 308 5.30 -1.61 -16.19
N GLU A 309 6.44 -2.28 -16.37
CA GLU A 309 7.49 -1.89 -17.33
C GLU A 309 7.01 -1.82 -18.79
N MET A 310 5.93 -2.57 -19.10
CA MET A 310 5.34 -2.66 -20.43
C MET A 310 4.48 -1.46 -20.83
N SER A 311 4.37 -0.43 -19.97
CA SER A 311 3.68 0.83 -20.31
C SER A 311 4.44 2.05 -19.81
N GLU A 312 4.12 3.20 -20.39
CA GLU A 312 4.72 4.48 -19.96
C GLU A 312 4.34 4.85 -18.53
N SER A 313 3.05 4.84 -18.19
CA SER A 313 2.58 5.14 -16.82
C SER A 313 3.10 4.15 -15.78
N GLY A 314 3.25 2.88 -16.16
CA GLY A 314 3.79 1.85 -15.27
C GLY A 314 5.29 2.03 -14.99
N ARG A 315 6.10 2.44 -15.99
CA ARG A 315 7.52 2.77 -15.79
C ARG A 315 7.72 3.93 -14.81
N GLU A 316 6.76 4.84 -14.72
CA GLU A 316 6.74 5.95 -13.75
C GLU A 316 6.24 5.55 -12.34
N THR A 317 6.12 4.25 -12.05
CA THR A 317 5.67 3.76 -10.74
C THR A 317 6.83 3.37 -9.85
N LEU A 318 6.85 3.90 -8.63
CA LEU A 318 7.70 3.45 -7.54
C LEU A 318 6.91 2.52 -6.61
N VAL A 319 7.45 1.35 -6.33
CA VAL A 319 6.89 0.37 -5.39
C VAL A 319 7.75 0.33 -4.14
N LEU A 320 7.15 0.56 -2.98
CA LEU A 320 7.79 0.34 -1.68
C LEU A 320 7.18 -0.88 -0.99
N VAL A 321 8.02 -1.80 -0.54
CA VAL A 321 7.65 -2.96 0.26
C VAL A 321 8.21 -2.80 1.66
N PHE A 322 7.37 -2.90 2.67
CA PHE A 322 7.78 -2.64 4.06
C PHE A 322 6.99 -3.50 5.06
N SER A 323 7.46 -3.53 6.30
CA SER A 323 6.75 -4.13 7.43
C SER A 323 6.87 -3.19 8.64
N GLU A 324 5.98 -3.32 9.62
CA GLU A 324 5.90 -2.42 10.77
C GLU A 324 7.10 -2.52 11.73
N PHE A 325 7.86 -3.62 11.67
CA PHE A 325 9.12 -3.84 12.38
C PHE A 325 9.82 -5.10 11.85
N GLY A 326 11.01 -5.38 12.38
CA GLY A 326 11.74 -6.62 12.14
C GLY A 326 11.52 -7.70 13.19
N ARG A 327 12.34 -8.75 13.10
CA ARG A 327 12.35 -9.87 14.04
C ARG A 327 13.66 -9.91 14.81
N ARG A 328 13.64 -10.57 15.97
CA ARG A 328 14.86 -10.78 16.75
C ARG A 328 15.90 -11.59 15.97
N VAL A 329 17.17 -11.38 16.33
CA VAL A 329 18.28 -12.16 15.76
C VAL A 329 18.17 -13.62 16.18
N ALA A 330 17.94 -13.86 17.48
CA ALA A 330 17.78 -15.20 18.05
C ALA A 330 16.44 -15.84 17.68
N GLU A 331 16.51 -17.11 17.29
CA GLU A 331 15.30 -17.94 17.20
C GLU A 331 14.76 -18.22 18.61
N ASN A 332 13.43 -18.27 18.74
CA ASN A 332 12.78 -18.63 19.99
C ASN A 332 12.68 -20.17 20.15
N ALA A 333 12.27 -20.62 21.34
CA ALA A 333 12.15 -22.04 21.66
C ALA A 333 11.15 -22.80 20.76
N SER A 334 10.23 -22.09 20.12
CA SER A 334 9.21 -22.65 19.23
C SER A 334 9.62 -22.67 17.75
N LYS A 335 10.91 -22.48 17.45
CA LYS A 335 11.45 -22.45 16.07
C LYS A 335 10.82 -21.33 15.23
N GLY A 336 10.47 -20.22 15.89
CA GLY A 336 10.10 -18.96 15.26
C GLY A 336 10.99 -17.83 15.75
N THR A 337 10.52 -16.59 15.60
CA THR A 337 11.19 -15.41 16.16
C THR A 337 10.20 -14.49 16.83
N ASP A 338 10.65 -13.84 17.90
CA ASP A 338 9.86 -12.82 18.59
C ASP A 338 9.98 -11.47 17.87
N HIS A 339 9.10 -10.53 18.25
CA HIS A 339 9.12 -9.17 17.71
C HIS A 339 10.46 -8.50 17.97
N GLY A 340 11.04 -7.94 16.93
CA GLY A 340 12.23 -7.10 17.00
C GLY A 340 11.91 -5.66 16.60
N CYS A 341 12.94 -4.96 16.13
CA CYS A 341 12.85 -3.54 15.81
C CYS A 341 13.25 -3.23 14.37
N ALA A 342 14.56 -3.15 14.07
CA ALA A 342 15.02 -2.85 12.72
C ALA A 342 14.86 -4.04 11.77
N SER A 343 14.62 -3.75 10.49
CA SER A 343 14.49 -4.73 9.41
C SER A 343 15.04 -4.16 8.11
N LEU A 344 14.44 -4.53 6.98
CA LEU A 344 14.69 -3.97 5.66
C LEU A 344 13.40 -3.40 5.03
N MET A 345 13.58 -2.52 4.06
CA MET A 345 12.56 -2.17 3.07
C MET A 345 13.07 -2.54 1.68
N LEU A 346 12.14 -2.77 0.74
CA LEU A 346 12.48 -2.90 -0.67
C LEU A 346 11.89 -1.73 -1.44
N ALA A 347 12.65 -1.20 -2.40
CA ALA A 347 12.13 -0.28 -3.40
C ALA A 347 12.29 -0.93 -4.78
N ALA A 348 11.26 -0.86 -5.62
CA ALA A 348 11.28 -1.43 -6.95
C ALA A 348 10.58 -0.54 -7.98
N GLY A 349 10.99 -0.64 -9.24
CA GLY A 349 10.45 0.13 -10.36
C GLY A 349 11.53 0.47 -11.38
N SER A 350 11.13 0.95 -12.56
CA SER A 350 12.05 1.15 -13.69
C SER A 350 13.15 2.19 -13.42
N HIS A 351 12.86 3.17 -12.55
CA HIS A 351 13.81 4.21 -12.17
C HIS A 351 14.61 3.87 -10.91
N VAL A 352 14.39 2.71 -10.29
CA VAL A 352 15.12 2.31 -9.09
C VAL A 352 16.52 1.82 -9.45
N LYS A 353 17.52 2.41 -8.82
CA LYS A 353 18.91 1.98 -8.94
C LYS A 353 19.13 0.74 -8.09
N GLY A 354 19.32 -0.40 -8.74
CA GLY A 354 19.48 -1.69 -8.06
C GLY A 354 20.70 -1.71 -7.13
N GLY A 355 20.57 -2.35 -5.96
CA GLY A 355 21.67 -2.43 -5.01
C GLY A 355 21.26 -2.50 -3.54
N LEU A 356 22.27 -2.49 -2.68
CA LEU A 356 22.14 -2.43 -1.22
C LEU A 356 22.33 -0.98 -0.77
N TYR A 357 21.43 -0.50 0.09
CA TYR A 357 21.42 0.86 0.63
C TYR A 357 21.27 0.82 2.15
N GLY A 358 21.77 1.85 2.83
CA GLY A 358 21.86 1.87 4.28
C GLY A 358 23.01 1.01 4.81
N GLU A 359 23.22 1.06 6.12
CA GLU A 359 24.23 0.25 6.79
C GLU A 359 23.58 -1.02 7.34
N HIS A 360 24.19 -2.19 7.12
CA HIS A 360 23.70 -3.44 7.71
C HIS A 360 23.88 -3.40 9.24
N PRO A 361 22.81 -3.58 10.05
CA PRO A 361 22.93 -3.59 11.51
C PRO A 361 23.86 -4.68 12.03
N SER A 362 24.47 -4.44 13.20
CA SER A 362 25.24 -5.48 13.88
C SER A 362 24.32 -6.56 14.46
N LEU A 363 24.65 -7.83 14.21
CA LEU A 363 23.95 -8.97 14.83
C LEU A 363 24.50 -9.34 16.22
N SER A 364 25.54 -8.65 16.70
CA SER A 364 26.17 -8.89 18.01
C SER A 364 26.04 -7.72 18.99
N LYS A 365 25.85 -6.50 18.49
CA LYS A 365 25.54 -5.31 19.31
C LYS A 365 24.04 -5.04 19.27
N LEU A 366 23.32 -5.76 20.11
CA LEU A 366 21.85 -5.75 20.15
C LEU A 366 21.33 -4.89 21.29
N ASP A 367 20.15 -4.29 21.08
CA ASP A 367 19.37 -3.63 22.12
C ASP A 367 18.26 -4.57 22.58
N GLU A 368 18.42 -5.15 23.78
CA GLU A 368 17.50 -6.17 24.32
C GLU A 368 17.21 -7.35 23.36
N GLY A 369 18.20 -7.72 22.53
CA GLY A 369 18.08 -8.80 21.54
C GLY A 369 17.57 -8.36 20.15
N ASP A 370 17.30 -7.06 19.98
CA ASP A 370 16.82 -6.49 18.73
C ASP A 370 17.96 -5.84 17.95
N LEU A 371 17.84 -5.83 16.61
CA LEU A 371 18.73 -5.05 15.76
C LEU A 371 18.51 -3.56 16.01
N THR A 372 19.60 -2.83 16.27
CA THR A 372 19.59 -1.37 16.28
C THR A 372 19.49 -0.84 14.86
N PHE A 373 18.53 0.06 14.62
CA PHE A 373 18.34 0.66 13.30
C PHE A 373 19.54 1.53 12.93
N THR A 374 19.86 1.56 11.64
CA THR A 374 20.91 2.40 11.04
C THR A 374 20.32 3.36 10.01
N THR A 375 19.13 3.05 9.51
CA THR A 375 18.40 3.84 8.52
C THR A 375 17.02 4.18 9.08
N ASP A 376 16.67 5.46 9.12
CA ASP A 376 15.32 5.87 9.49
C ASP A 376 14.34 5.59 8.34
N PHE A 377 13.22 4.91 8.60
CA PHE A 377 12.23 4.59 7.55
C PHE A 377 11.68 5.85 6.85
N ARG A 378 11.67 6.99 7.55
CA ARG A 378 11.19 8.27 7.01
C ARG A 378 12.13 8.80 5.93
N SER A 379 13.40 8.40 5.91
CA SER A 379 14.34 8.67 4.80
C SER A 379 13.95 7.91 3.52
N VAL A 380 13.38 6.71 3.64
CA VAL A 380 12.84 5.96 2.50
C VAL A 380 11.59 6.66 1.97
N TYR A 381 10.68 7.06 2.86
CA TYR A 381 9.50 7.84 2.48
C TYR A 381 9.88 9.18 1.84
N ALA A 382 10.87 9.89 2.39
CA ALA A 382 11.33 11.15 1.84
C ALA A 382 11.88 11.00 0.43
N THR A 383 12.63 9.91 0.19
CA THR A 383 13.12 9.57 -1.15
C THR A 383 11.97 9.37 -2.13
N ALA A 384 10.95 8.60 -1.74
CA ALA A 384 9.77 8.35 -2.56
C ALA A 384 8.93 9.62 -2.83
N ILE A 385 8.71 10.44 -1.80
CA ILE A 385 7.95 11.69 -1.94
C ILE A 385 8.64 12.62 -2.93
N ARG A 386 9.96 12.79 -2.79
CA ARG A 386 10.75 13.67 -3.65
C ARG A 386 10.78 13.14 -5.09
N SER A 387 11.02 11.84 -5.30
CA SER A 387 11.18 11.28 -6.66
C SER A 387 9.88 11.16 -7.45
N VAL A 388 8.77 10.84 -6.77
CA VAL A 388 7.47 10.60 -7.41
C VAL A 388 6.67 11.90 -7.54
N PHE A 389 6.68 12.77 -6.52
CA PHE A 389 5.80 13.95 -6.49
C PHE A 389 6.55 15.28 -6.67
N GLY A 390 7.88 15.29 -6.60
CA GLY A 390 8.67 16.52 -6.82
C GLY A 390 8.46 17.60 -5.76
N ILE A 391 7.91 17.25 -4.59
CA ILE A 391 7.65 18.19 -3.50
C ILE A 391 8.62 17.97 -2.34
N ASP A 392 8.69 18.97 -1.46
CA ASP A 392 9.40 18.86 -0.19
C ASP A 392 8.78 17.76 0.72
N PRO A 393 9.54 16.71 1.07
CA PRO A 393 9.07 15.66 1.98
C PRO A 393 8.63 16.15 3.35
N GLY A 394 9.21 17.25 3.87
CA GLY A 394 8.87 17.80 5.17
C GLY A 394 7.38 18.12 5.32
N ARG A 395 6.72 18.50 4.22
CA ARG A 395 5.27 18.78 4.19
C ARG A 395 4.39 17.56 4.47
N ALA A 396 4.85 16.36 4.11
CA ALA A 396 4.13 15.12 4.37
C ALA A 396 4.61 14.44 5.66
N LEU A 397 5.91 14.52 5.97
CA LEU A 397 6.53 13.79 7.09
C LEU A 397 6.59 14.59 8.39
N GLY A 398 6.32 15.91 8.35
CA GLY A 398 6.37 16.80 9.52
C GLY A 398 7.78 17.18 9.96
N SER A 399 8.82 16.68 9.29
CA SER A 399 10.23 17.03 9.53
C SER A 399 11.06 16.64 8.30
N ASP A 400 12.28 17.17 8.22
CA ASP A 400 13.21 16.84 7.14
C ASP A 400 13.95 15.53 7.42
N TYR A 401 14.02 14.69 6.39
CA TYR A 401 14.81 13.44 6.41
C TYR A 401 15.69 13.38 5.17
N PRO A 402 16.93 12.85 5.28
CA PRO A 402 17.81 12.69 4.14
C PRO A 402 17.22 11.69 3.14
N THR A 403 17.48 11.90 1.86
CA THR A 403 17.13 10.93 0.81
C THR A 403 18.26 9.93 0.59
N LEU A 404 17.92 8.70 0.19
CA LEU A 404 18.84 7.57 0.15
C LEU A 404 19.40 7.24 -1.25
N GLY A 405 19.04 8.01 -2.28
CA GLY A 405 19.64 7.91 -3.62
C GLY A 405 19.32 6.65 -4.42
N PHE A 406 18.36 5.83 -3.99
CA PHE A 406 17.94 4.60 -4.68
C PHE A 406 16.99 4.83 -5.87
N VAL A 407 16.59 6.07 -6.14
CA VAL A 407 15.86 6.51 -7.35
C VAL A 407 16.70 7.52 -8.10
#